data_AF-A0A9E4JML7-F1
#
_entry.id   AF-A0A9E4JML7-F1
#
_cell.length_a   1.000
_cell.length_b   1.000
_cell.length_c   1.000
_cell.angle_alpha   90.00
_cell.angle_beta   90.00
_cell.angle_gamma   90.00
#
_symmetry.space_group_name_H-M   'P 1'
#
loop_
_entity.id
_entity.type
_entity.pdbx_description
1 polymer ?
#
loop_
_entity_poly.entity_id
_entity_poly.type
_entity_poly.pdbx_seq_one_letter_code
_entity_poly.pdbx_strand_id
1 'polypeptide(L)'
;MDNIENLNLLDTEYADIIANSINPEFELQAIQKGLDLAEARIKTRFITLMTHKPETDEEWEELLDAWEEACGYRPDREKMGGFSKAFWGE
;
A
#
# COMPACT_ATOMS: atom_id res chain seq x y z
N MET A 1 9.67 -1.48 -25.83
CA MET A 1 10.86 -2.29 -25.49
C MET A 1 11.09 -1.96 -24.04
N ASP A 2 10.44 -2.71 -23.16
CA ASP A 2 10.43 -2.38 -21.74
C ASP A 2 11.82 -2.67 -21.19
N ASN A 3 12.48 -1.64 -20.69
CA ASN A 3 13.74 -1.79 -20.00
C ASN A 3 13.44 -2.61 -18.75
N ILE A 4 13.88 -3.87 -18.74
CA ILE A 4 13.96 -4.65 -17.49
C ILE A 4 15.04 -3.96 -16.67
N GLU A 5 14.63 -2.96 -15.89
CA GLU A 5 15.49 -2.33 -14.90
C GLU A 5 15.82 -3.36 -13.84
N ASN A 6 17.10 -3.47 -13.48
CA ASN A 6 17.57 -4.46 -12.54
C ASN A 6 17.15 -4.04 -11.12
N LEU A 7 15.95 -4.45 -10.70
CA LEU A 7 15.39 -4.18 -9.37
C LEU A 7 16.13 -4.90 -8.25
N ASN A 8 17.17 -5.68 -8.58
CA ASN A 8 17.89 -6.55 -7.65
C ASN A 8 16.94 -7.47 -6.86
N LEU A 9 15.89 -7.95 -7.53
CA LEU A 9 14.95 -8.93 -7.01
C LEU A 9 15.29 -10.32 -7.53
N LEU A 10 15.10 -11.33 -6.69
CA LEU A 10 15.04 -12.71 -7.11
C LEU A 10 13.79 -12.96 -7.95
N ASP A 11 13.84 -13.92 -8.88
CA ASP A 11 12.66 -14.32 -9.67
C ASP A 11 11.46 -14.70 -8.79
N THR A 12 11.73 -15.29 -7.62
CA THR A 12 10.69 -15.64 -6.63
C THR A 12 10.08 -14.42 -5.96
N GLU A 13 10.85 -13.37 -5.68
CA GLU A 13 10.36 -12.12 -5.09
C GLU A 13 9.53 -11.36 -6.12
N TYR A 14 10.00 -11.32 -7.37
CA TYR A 14 9.22 -10.73 -8.46
C TYR A 14 7.89 -11.47 -8.66
N ALA A 15 7.92 -12.81 -8.72
CA ALA A 15 6.70 -13.61 -8.85
C ALA A 15 5.74 -13.40 -7.67
N ASP A 16 6.26 -13.26 -6.46
CA ASP A 16 5.47 -12.95 -5.26
C ASP A 16 4.76 -11.59 -5.36
N ILE A 17 5.47 -10.55 -5.80
CA ILE A 17 4.87 -9.22 -6.02
C ILE A 17 3.72 -9.31 -7.03
N ILE A 18 3.93 -9.99 -8.17
CA ILE A 18 2.90 -10.13 -9.20
C ILE A 18 1.69 -10.92 -8.70
N ALA A 19 1.89 -11.95 -7.88
CA ALA A 19 0.81 -12.82 -7.40
C ALA A 19 0.04 -12.25 -6.21
N ASN A 20 0.76 -11.59 -5.28
CA ASN A 20 0.24 -11.27 -3.96
C ASN A 20 0.07 -9.78 -3.73
N SER A 21 0.66 -8.89 -4.54
CA SER A 21 0.52 -7.44 -4.33
C SER A 21 -0.86 -6.92 -4.67
N ILE A 22 -1.36 -6.05 -3.79
CA ILE A 22 -2.57 -5.27 -4.03
C ILE A 22 -2.39 -4.30 -5.20
N ASN A 23 -1.15 -3.85 -5.44
CA ASN A 23 -0.79 -3.02 -6.58
C ASN A 23 0.66 -3.33 -7.03
N PRO A 24 0.86 -4.40 -7.82
CA PRO A 24 2.20 -4.87 -8.21
C PRO A 24 3.00 -3.81 -8.96
N GLU A 25 2.35 -3.04 -9.84
CA GLU A 25 3.03 -2.00 -10.61
C GLU A 25 3.58 -0.91 -9.68
N PHE A 26 2.78 -0.46 -8.70
CA PHE A 26 3.21 0.59 -7.80
C PHE A 26 4.31 0.11 -6.84
N GLU A 27 4.23 -1.14 -6.37
CA GLU A 27 5.28 -1.75 -5.55
C GLU A 27 6.61 -1.85 -6.29
N LEU A 28 6.60 -2.31 -7.55
CA LEU A 28 7.80 -2.34 -8.40
C LEU A 28 8.37 -0.94 -8.62
N GLN A 29 7.53 0.07 -8.85
CA GLN A 29 7.96 1.47 -8.97
C GLN A 29 8.55 2.03 -7.67
N ALA A 30 8.06 1.58 -6.51
CA ALA A 30 8.63 1.98 -5.22
C ALA A 30 10.03 1.37 -5.02
N ILE A 31 10.21 0.10 -5.39
CA ILE A 31 11.52 -0.58 -5.37
C ILE A 31 12.49 0.10 -6.35
N GLN A 32 12.04 0.46 -7.56
CA GLN A 32 12.83 1.26 -8.52
C GLN A 32 13.35 2.57 -7.93
N LYS A 33 12.57 3.19 -7.03
CA LYS A 33 12.93 4.45 -6.36
C LYS A 33 13.85 4.25 -5.14
N GLY A 34 14.23 3.01 -4.84
CA GLY A 34 15.20 2.67 -3.80
C GLY A 34 14.59 2.27 -2.46
N LEU A 35 13.28 2.01 -2.39
CA LEU A 35 12.70 1.35 -1.21
C LEU A 35 13.09 -0.13 -1.24
N ASP A 36 13.32 -0.71 -0.06
CA ASP A 36 13.42 -2.17 0.03
C ASP A 36 12.05 -2.83 -0.18
N LEU A 37 12.07 -4.14 -0.45
CA LEU A 37 10.87 -4.91 -0.77
C LEU A 37 9.78 -4.80 0.31
N ALA A 38 10.16 -4.92 1.59
CA ALA A 38 9.20 -4.90 2.69
C ALA A 38 8.62 -3.49 2.88
N GLU A 39 9.45 -2.46 2.79
CA GLU A 39 9.02 -1.07 2.90
C GLU A 39 8.11 -0.67 1.72
N ALA A 40 8.48 -1.07 0.49
CA ALA A 40 7.68 -0.86 -0.70
C ALA A 40 6.29 -1.48 -0.53
N ARG A 41 6.25 -2.76 -0.12
CA ARG A 41 5.02 -3.51 0.10
C ARG A 41 4.07 -2.82 1.08
N ILE A 42 4.59 -2.42 2.23
CA ILE A 42 3.80 -1.78 3.30
C ILE A 42 3.25 -0.44 2.80
N LYS A 43 4.10 0.41 2.23
CA LYS A 43 3.72 1.77 1.81
C LYS A 43 2.75 1.77 0.65
N THR A 44 2.96 0.93 -0.36
CA THR A 44 2.06 0.87 -1.52
C THR A 44 0.73 0.24 -1.15
N ARG A 45 0.69 -0.76 -0.25
CA ARG A 45 -0.55 -1.28 0.31
C ARG A 45 -1.35 -0.18 0.99
N PHE A 46 -0.71 0.55 1.91
CA PHE A 46 -1.35 1.65 2.62
C PHE A 46 -1.90 2.72 1.67
N ILE A 47 -1.07 3.21 0.73
CA ILE A 47 -1.49 4.25 -0.22
C ILE A 47 -2.63 3.74 -1.11
N THR A 48 -2.57 2.49 -1.56
CA THR A 48 -3.60 1.88 -2.41
C THR A 48 -4.95 1.81 -1.69
N LEU A 49 -4.96 1.35 -0.43
CA LEU A 49 -6.19 1.31 0.38
C LEU A 49 -6.74 2.72 0.66
N MET A 50 -5.86 3.71 0.84
CA MET A 50 -6.27 5.11 1.01
C MET A 50 -6.87 5.77 -0.24
N THR A 51 -6.78 5.16 -1.42
CA THR A 51 -7.32 5.78 -2.66
C THR A 51 -8.84 5.90 -2.68
N HIS A 52 -9.54 5.07 -1.89
CA HIS A 52 -10.99 5.10 -1.76
C HIS A 52 -11.38 5.00 -0.29
N LYS A 53 -12.58 5.47 0.02
CA LYS A 53 -13.12 5.39 1.36
C LYS A 53 -13.60 3.95 1.62
N PRO A 54 -13.22 3.30 2.73
CA PRO A 54 -13.76 1.99 3.07
C PRO A 54 -15.28 2.05 3.32
N GLU A 55 -16.01 1.08 2.77
CA GLU A 55 -17.47 0.96 2.86
C GLU A 55 -17.90 -0.08 3.91
N THR A 56 -17.06 -1.09 4.16
CA THR A 56 -17.34 -2.18 5.11
C THR A 56 -16.41 -2.16 6.32
N ASP A 57 -16.83 -2.81 7.41
CA ASP A 57 -15.99 -2.95 8.61
C ASP A 57 -14.68 -3.68 8.30
N GLU A 58 -14.71 -4.67 7.41
CA GLU A 58 -13.52 -5.43 6.98
C GLU A 58 -12.51 -4.54 6.24
N GLU A 59 -12.98 -3.71 5.30
CA GLU A 59 -12.12 -2.76 4.58
C GLU A 59 -11.56 -1.68 5.52
N TRP A 60 -12.34 -1.26 6.52
CA TRP A 60 -11.86 -0.34 7.55
C TRP A 60 -10.73 -0.97 8.37
N GLU A 61 -10.90 -2.20 8.83
CA GLU A 61 -9.83 -2.90 9.57
C GLU A 61 -8.59 -3.11 8.69
N GLU A 62 -8.77 -3.47 7.41
CA GLU A 62 -7.65 -3.63 6.49
C GLU A 62 -6.86 -2.33 6.30
N LEU A 63 -7.55 -1.20 6.14
CA LEU A 63 -6.91 0.10 6.02
C LEU A 63 -6.18 0.49 7.32
N LEU A 64 -6.79 0.24 8.48
CA LEU A 64 -6.20 0.57 9.78
C LEU A 64 -4.96 -0.27 10.08
N ASP A 65 -4.98 -1.56 9.72
CA ASP A 65 -3.81 -2.45 9.79
C ASP A 65 -2.68 -1.93 8.89
N ALA A 66 -3.00 -1.59 7.64
CA ALA A 66 -2.02 -1.05 6.70
C ALA A 66 -1.45 0.31 7.18
N TRP A 67 -2.28 1.14 7.81
CA TRP A 67 -1.85 2.40 8.39
C TRP A 67 -0.87 2.17 9.54
N GLU A 68 -1.19 1.26 10.45
CA GLU A 68 -0.36 0.92 11.60
C GLU A 68 1.01 0.38 11.17
N GLU A 69 1.04 -0.49 10.17
CA GLU A 69 2.28 -1.01 9.58
C GLU A 69 3.10 0.11 8.92
N ALA A 70 2.46 1.02 8.17
CA ALA A 70 3.16 2.06 7.41
C ALA A 70 3.64 3.24 8.26
N CYS A 71 2.89 3.59 9.31
CA CYS A 71 3.11 4.80 10.12
C CYS A 71 3.56 4.50 11.55
N GLY A 72 3.50 3.24 12.00
CA GLY A 72 3.86 2.83 13.36
C GLY A 72 2.82 3.18 14.42
N TYR A 73 1.61 3.58 14.03
CA TYR A 73 0.49 3.83 14.95
C TYR A 73 -0.85 3.57 14.27
N ARG A 74 -1.83 3.06 15.02
CA ARG A 74 -3.21 2.88 14.54
C ARG A 74 -4.07 4.10 14.83
N PRO A 75 -4.69 4.75 13.84
CA PRO A 75 -5.61 5.84 14.09
C PRO A 75 -6.97 5.32 14.58
N ASP A 76 -7.72 6.21 15.22
CA ASP A 76 -9.09 5.92 15.66
C ASP A 76 -10.07 6.09 14.48
N ARG A 77 -10.83 5.04 14.18
CA ARG A 77 -11.79 5.01 13.07
C ARG A 77 -12.80 6.16 13.15
N GLU A 78 -13.30 6.48 14.33
CA GLU A 78 -14.28 7.57 14.49
C GLU A 78 -13.66 8.93 14.14
N LYS A 79 -12.39 9.12 14.47
CA LYS A 79 -11.64 10.33 14.11
C LYS A 79 -11.32 10.38 12.63
N MET A 80 -10.99 9.23 12.02
CA MET A 80 -10.77 9.11 10.57
C MET A 80 -12.03 9.43 9.76
N GLY A 81 -13.20 9.00 10.24
CA GLY A 81 -14.49 9.40 9.68
C GLY A 81 -14.70 10.91 9.66
N GLY A 82 -14.21 11.63 10.68
CA GLY A 82 -14.21 13.10 10.70
C GLY A 82 -13.30 13.75 9.65
N PHE A 83 -12.25 13.06 9.21
CA PHE A 83 -11.34 13.49 8.14
C PHE A 83 -11.76 12.98 6.76
N SER A 84 -12.88 12.26 6.64
CA SER A 84 -13.28 11.64 5.37
C SER A 84 -13.43 12.66 4.23
N LYS A 85 -13.92 13.86 4.57
CA LYS A 85 -13.98 15.01 3.65
C LYS A 85 -12.62 15.47 3.16
N ALA A 86 -11.60 15.43 4.01
CA ALA A 86 -10.26 15.88 3.68
C ALA A 86 -9.50 14.88 2.79
N PHE A 87 -9.71 13.58 3.01
CA PHE A 87 -9.03 12.53 2.24
C PHE A 87 -9.78 12.13 0.97
N TRP A 88 -11.11 12.04 1.02
CA TRP A 88 -11.93 11.51 -0.08
C TRP A 88 -12.94 12.51 -0.66
N GLY A 89 -12.96 13.75 -0.17
CA GLY A 89 -13.69 14.86 -0.81
C GLY A 89 -15.21 14.90 -0.58
N GLU A 90 -15.75 14.12 0.36
CA GLU A 90 -17.20 14.10 0.69
C GLU A 90 -17.68 15.32 1.47
#